data_AF-A0A2S4WH16-F1
#
_entry.id   AF-A0A2S4WH16-F1
#
_cell.length_a   1.000
_cell.length_b   1.000
_cell.length_c   1.000
_cell.angle_alpha   90.00
_cell.angle_beta   90.00
_cell.angle_gamma   90.00
#
_symmetry.space_group_name_H-M   'P 1'
#
loop_
_entity.id
_entity.type
_entity.pdbx_description
1 polymer ?
#
loop_
_entity_poly.entity_id
_entity_poly.type
_entity_poly.pdbx_seq_one_letter_code
_entity_poly.pdbx_strand_id
1 'polypeptide(L)'
;MLRLQLKKLRNYSQPLRFISQFHIQTTQSQNLNRIEKWSKSMLTPYARPPMILSRGQGCKVWDTEGREYLDFTAGIAVNALGHADKQVAEVMYQQAKVLVHCSNLYHNDQAGELAHSLVKFTKQFGGLGYPPLLDPSPTPKDGEDLEIPNDHKVFFANSGAEANEGALKFARKCGKIEDPSGSKHELVCFTNGFHGRTFGALSVTNQPKYQLPFAPLIPGIRPGTLNDTAALNELITPNTCGVIVEPIQGEGGILEASEEFLRALRRRCDECGLGRTGSLWAHGALPTDCHPDMLTMAKPLANGVPIGAVMMRDQIAKKIAIGDHGTTFGGAPLQTAIAKHVLERICEESFMQQVRSSSELLKKELARLVDEYPDLLTGSVRGKGLILGLEVKNNNHQVGSEPTISQSSAWLVRTVFFC
;
A
#
# COMPACT_ATOMS: atom_id res chain seq x y z
N MET A 1 3.25 9.19 -33.76
CA MET A 1 2.10 8.27 -33.87
C MET A 1 0.90 8.69 -33.01
N LEU A 2 1.06 9.02 -31.72
CA LEU A 2 -0.04 9.35 -30.77
C LEU A 2 -1.18 10.24 -31.33
N ARG A 3 -0.86 11.34 -32.03
CA ARG A 3 -1.83 12.28 -32.64
C ARG A 3 -2.91 11.65 -33.56
N LEU A 4 -2.72 10.42 -34.04
CA LEU A 4 -3.69 9.72 -34.90
C LEU A 4 -4.71 8.85 -34.14
N GLN A 5 -4.49 8.53 -32.86
CA GLN A 5 -5.41 7.69 -32.09
C GLN A 5 -6.57 8.52 -31.48
N LEU A 6 -6.25 9.68 -30.90
CA LEU A 6 -7.19 10.43 -30.06
C LEU A 6 -8.30 11.14 -30.86
N LYS A 7 -8.07 11.46 -32.15
CA LYS A 7 -9.12 12.02 -33.05
C LYS A 7 -10.34 11.10 -33.26
N LYS A 8 -10.27 9.81 -32.94
CA LYS A 8 -11.40 8.88 -33.08
C LYS A 8 -12.39 8.89 -31.92
N LEU A 9 -12.05 9.46 -30.76
CA LEU A 9 -12.82 9.31 -29.53
C LEU A 9 -14.22 9.97 -29.53
N ARG A 10 -14.50 10.93 -30.41
CA ARG A 10 -15.72 11.76 -30.35
C ARG A 10 -17.05 11.05 -30.68
N ASN A 11 -17.05 9.83 -31.23
CA ASN A 11 -18.26 9.16 -31.74
C ASN A 11 -18.58 7.79 -31.09
N TYR A 12 -18.13 7.50 -29.86
CA TYR A 12 -18.29 6.18 -29.23
C TYR A 12 -19.37 6.12 -28.14
N SER A 13 -20.62 5.95 -28.55
CA SER A 13 -21.65 5.30 -27.73
C SER A 13 -21.66 3.79 -28.01
N GLN A 14 -21.77 2.96 -26.95
CA GLN A 14 -21.68 1.48 -26.86
C GLN A 14 -20.35 0.94 -26.26
N PRO A 15 -20.36 0.24 -25.10
CA PRO A 15 -19.14 -0.23 -24.42
C PRO A 15 -18.27 -1.27 -25.16
N LEU A 16 -18.78 -1.92 -26.20
CA LEU A 16 -18.18 -3.14 -26.77
C LEU A 16 -17.12 -2.93 -27.87
N ARG A 17 -16.79 -1.69 -28.25
CA ARG A 17 -15.98 -1.41 -29.48
C ARG A 17 -14.52 -0.97 -29.28
N PHE A 18 -13.97 -0.98 -28.06
CA PHE A 18 -12.52 -0.76 -27.86
C PHE A 18 -11.64 -1.91 -28.40
N ILE A 19 -12.24 -3.04 -28.76
CA ILE A 19 -11.57 -4.25 -29.26
C ILE A 19 -11.23 -4.13 -30.77
N SER A 20 -12.12 -3.54 -31.59
CA SER A 20 -12.20 -3.86 -33.02
C SER A 20 -11.21 -3.14 -33.97
N GLN A 21 -10.07 -2.63 -33.49
CA GLN A 21 -9.04 -1.98 -34.35
C GLN A 21 -7.64 -2.61 -34.28
N PHE A 22 -7.47 -3.73 -33.57
CA PHE A 22 -6.20 -4.46 -33.47
C PHE A 22 -6.32 -6.00 -33.60
N HIS A 23 -7.47 -6.51 -34.08
CA HIS A 23 -7.79 -7.94 -33.95
C HIS A 23 -7.57 -8.78 -35.21
N ILE A 24 -6.70 -9.78 -35.08
CA ILE A 24 -6.86 -11.07 -35.73
C ILE A 24 -7.93 -11.82 -34.92
N GLN A 25 -9.00 -12.29 -35.57
CA GLN A 25 -10.20 -12.76 -34.85
C GLN A 25 -10.07 -14.15 -34.21
N THR A 26 -9.11 -14.98 -34.66
CA THR A 26 -9.02 -16.40 -34.29
C THR A 26 -8.42 -16.65 -32.90
N THR A 27 -7.50 -15.81 -32.43
CA THR A 27 -6.82 -15.98 -31.12
C THR A 27 -7.72 -15.65 -29.94
N GLN A 28 -8.55 -14.60 -30.07
CA GLN A 28 -9.45 -14.13 -29.01
C GLN A 28 -10.42 -15.24 -28.53
N SER A 29 -10.86 -16.11 -29.43
CA SER A 29 -11.71 -17.27 -29.11
C SER A 29 -11.05 -18.23 -28.12
N GLN A 30 -9.74 -18.48 -28.24
CA GLN A 30 -9.04 -19.41 -27.35
C GLN A 30 -8.92 -18.87 -25.91
N ASN A 31 -8.75 -17.55 -25.75
CA ASN A 31 -8.73 -16.92 -24.43
C ASN A 31 -10.11 -16.94 -23.77
N LEU A 32 -11.18 -16.66 -24.53
CA LEU A 32 -12.56 -16.77 -24.03
C LEU A 32 -12.88 -18.20 -23.54
N ASN A 33 -12.56 -19.23 -24.34
CA ASN A 33 -12.79 -20.64 -23.96
C ASN A 33 -12.05 -21.03 -22.66
N ARG A 34 -10.84 -20.49 -22.43
CA ARG A 34 -10.07 -20.71 -21.19
C ARG A 34 -10.70 -19.99 -20.00
N ILE A 35 -11.09 -18.74 -20.17
CA ILE A 35 -11.74 -17.93 -19.12
C ILE A 35 -13.08 -18.57 -18.71
N GLU A 36 -13.89 -19.02 -19.67
CA GLU A 36 -15.17 -19.72 -19.41
C GLU A 36 -14.97 -21.09 -18.76
N LYS A 37 -13.91 -21.83 -19.11
CA LYS A 37 -13.55 -23.07 -18.42
C LYS A 37 -13.19 -22.81 -16.95
N TRP A 38 -12.46 -21.73 -16.67
CA TRP A 38 -12.01 -21.40 -15.31
C TRP A 38 -13.07 -20.73 -14.44
N SER A 39 -13.96 -19.90 -14.99
CA SER A 39 -15.03 -19.23 -14.23
C SER A 39 -15.99 -20.23 -13.56
N LYS A 40 -16.17 -21.41 -14.16
CA LYS A 40 -16.91 -22.56 -13.59
C LYS A 40 -16.29 -23.14 -12.32
N SER A 41 -15.07 -22.75 -11.96
CA SER A 41 -14.35 -23.22 -10.77
C SER A 41 -13.68 -22.10 -9.97
N MET A 42 -13.84 -20.84 -10.37
CA MET A 42 -13.23 -19.68 -9.72
C MET A 42 -14.26 -18.61 -9.38
N LEU A 43 -14.40 -18.30 -8.09
CA LEU A 43 -15.08 -17.09 -7.64
C LEU A 43 -14.42 -15.87 -8.33
N THR A 44 -15.25 -15.01 -8.91
CA THR A 44 -14.81 -13.84 -9.68
C THR A 44 -15.32 -12.55 -9.03
N PRO A 45 -14.67 -12.06 -7.96
CA PRO A 45 -15.05 -10.82 -7.26
C PRO A 45 -14.49 -9.56 -7.94
N TYR A 46 -13.94 -9.70 -9.15
CA TYR A 46 -13.34 -8.62 -9.94
C TYR A 46 -13.83 -8.71 -11.39
N ALA A 47 -14.42 -7.61 -11.89
CA ALA A 47 -14.51 -7.38 -13.32
C ALA A 47 -13.10 -7.41 -13.92
N ARG A 48 -12.94 -8.08 -15.06
CA ARG A 48 -11.64 -8.28 -15.72
C ARG A 48 -11.82 -8.24 -17.24
N PRO A 49 -10.92 -7.58 -18.01
CA PRO A 49 -10.93 -7.68 -19.46
C PRO A 49 -10.68 -9.13 -19.91
N PRO A 50 -11.20 -9.58 -21.08
CA PRO A 50 -11.07 -10.96 -21.57
C PRO A 50 -9.69 -11.23 -22.20
N MET A 51 -8.62 -10.94 -21.45
CA MET A 51 -7.22 -11.18 -21.81
C MET A 51 -6.54 -12.03 -20.73
N ILE A 52 -5.49 -12.76 -21.11
CA ILE A 52 -4.70 -13.58 -20.19
C ILE A 52 -3.24 -13.16 -20.32
N LEU A 53 -2.67 -12.58 -19.27
CA LEU A 53 -1.22 -12.27 -19.24
C LEU A 53 -0.41 -13.57 -19.24
N SER A 54 0.67 -13.60 -20.01
CA SER A 54 1.54 -14.78 -20.21
C SER A 54 2.95 -14.58 -19.64
N ARG A 55 3.48 -13.35 -19.67
CA ARG A 55 4.86 -13.02 -19.31
C ARG A 55 4.94 -11.57 -18.81
N GLY A 56 5.93 -11.28 -17.96
CA GLY A 56 6.35 -9.93 -17.62
C GLY A 56 7.87 -9.81 -17.60
N GLN A 57 8.40 -8.59 -17.75
CA GLN A 57 9.82 -8.27 -17.71
C GLN A 57 9.99 -6.75 -17.49
N GLY A 58 10.55 -6.34 -16.36
CA GLY A 58 10.69 -4.93 -15.99
C GLY A 58 9.32 -4.24 -15.93
N CYS A 59 9.16 -3.09 -16.58
CA CYS A 59 7.88 -2.36 -16.67
C CYS A 59 6.89 -2.91 -17.72
N LYS A 60 7.18 -4.04 -18.38
CA LYS A 60 6.36 -4.59 -19.48
C LYS A 60 5.69 -5.90 -19.12
N VAL A 61 4.50 -6.12 -19.67
CA VAL A 61 3.80 -7.41 -19.68
C VAL A 61 3.37 -7.78 -21.10
N TRP A 62 3.25 -9.08 -21.36
CA TRP A 62 2.73 -9.63 -22.61
C TRP A 62 1.55 -10.54 -22.30
N ASP A 63 0.56 -10.59 -23.20
CA ASP A 63 -0.53 -11.55 -23.12
C ASP A 63 -0.25 -12.85 -23.89
N THR A 64 -1.20 -13.78 -23.84
CA THR A 64 -1.15 -15.07 -24.55
C THR A 64 -1.35 -14.96 -26.06
N GLU A 65 -1.61 -13.76 -26.58
CA GLU A 65 -1.66 -13.44 -28.02
C GLU A 65 -0.39 -12.70 -28.48
N GLY A 66 0.61 -12.55 -27.59
CA GLY A 66 1.88 -11.89 -27.85
C GLY A 66 1.82 -10.36 -27.81
N ARG A 67 0.67 -9.76 -27.45
CA ARG A 67 0.53 -8.29 -27.39
C ARG A 67 1.31 -7.74 -26.20
N GLU A 68 2.15 -6.74 -26.45
CA GLU A 68 2.96 -6.07 -25.44
C GLU A 68 2.23 -4.87 -24.83
N TYR A 69 2.35 -4.70 -23.51
CA TYR A 69 1.79 -3.59 -22.75
C TYR A 69 2.85 -3.00 -21.81
N LEU A 70 2.87 -1.67 -21.71
CA LEU A 70 3.60 -0.95 -20.66
C LEU A 70 2.71 -0.90 -19.41
N ASP A 71 3.16 -1.50 -18.31
CA ASP A 71 2.37 -1.63 -17.08
C ASP A 71 2.62 -0.45 -16.12
N PHE A 72 1.79 0.59 -16.25
CA PHE A 72 1.72 1.69 -15.27
C PHE A 72 0.93 1.34 -14.00
N THR A 73 0.37 0.12 -13.87
CA THR A 73 -0.28 -0.33 -12.62
C THR A 73 0.70 -0.99 -11.66
N ALA A 74 1.82 -1.53 -12.17
CA ALA A 74 2.81 -2.33 -11.44
C ALA A 74 2.17 -3.41 -10.55
N GLY A 75 1.13 -4.10 -11.04
CA GLY A 75 0.38 -5.09 -10.25
C GLY A 75 -0.42 -4.50 -9.09
N ILE A 76 -0.92 -3.26 -9.22
CA ILE A 76 -1.55 -2.45 -8.15
C ILE A 76 -0.50 -2.00 -7.10
N ALA A 77 0.58 -1.37 -7.60
CA ALA A 77 1.76 -0.92 -6.85
C ALA A 77 2.41 -2.02 -5.98
N VAL A 78 2.63 -3.19 -6.57
CA VAL A 78 3.28 -4.35 -5.95
C VAL A 78 4.68 -4.57 -6.52
N ASN A 79 4.87 -4.37 -7.81
CA ASN A 79 6.09 -4.76 -8.54
C ASN A 79 7.08 -3.59 -8.65
N ALA A 80 7.61 -3.14 -7.50
CA ALA A 80 8.52 -1.99 -7.42
C ALA A 80 9.84 -2.15 -8.21
N LEU A 81 10.38 -3.36 -8.29
CA LEU A 81 11.55 -3.71 -9.12
C LEU A 81 11.13 -4.20 -10.54
N GLY A 82 9.84 -4.08 -10.87
CA GLY A 82 9.25 -4.60 -12.09
C GLY A 82 8.96 -6.11 -12.06
N HIS A 83 8.42 -6.59 -13.18
CA HIS A 83 8.06 -7.99 -13.39
C HIS A 83 9.30 -8.85 -13.69
N ALA A 84 9.34 -10.06 -13.12
CA ALA A 84 10.37 -11.06 -13.37
C ALA A 84 11.83 -10.56 -13.18
N ASP A 85 12.08 -9.79 -12.11
CA ASP A 85 13.45 -9.42 -11.71
C ASP A 85 14.28 -10.68 -11.45
N LYS A 86 15.47 -10.73 -12.08
CA LYS A 86 16.33 -11.92 -12.08
C LYS A 86 16.91 -12.24 -10.70
N GLN A 87 17.23 -11.23 -9.90
CA GLN A 87 17.83 -11.44 -8.59
C GLN A 87 16.77 -11.85 -7.56
N VAL A 88 15.56 -11.27 -7.64
CA VAL A 88 14.39 -11.73 -6.86
C VAL A 88 14.08 -13.21 -7.15
N ALA A 89 14.12 -13.61 -8.43
CA ALA A 89 13.94 -15.00 -8.83
C ALA A 89 15.07 -15.93 -8.31
N GLU A 90 16.32 -15.46 -8.33
CA GLU A 90 17.46 -16.23 -7.82
C GLU A 90 17.40 -16.39 -6.30
N VAL A 91 17.11 -15.32 -5.53
CA VAL A 91 16.93 -15.39 -4.07
C VAL A 91 15.78 -16.34 -3.71
N MET A 92 14.67 -16.29 -4.44
CA MET A 92 13.56 -17.25 -4.28
C MET A 92 14.02 -18.69 -4.52
N TYR A 93 14.75 -18.96 -5.60
CA TYR A 93 15.25 -20.29 -5.94
C TYR A 93 16.27 -20.82 -4.92
N GLN A 94 17.20 -19.97 -4.46
CA GLN A 94 18.22 -20.35 -3.48
C GLN A 94 17.59 -20.63 -2.10
N GLN A 95 16.76 -19.72 -1.57
CA GLN A 95 16.13 -19.92 -0.26
C GLN A 95 15.16 -21.11 -0.26
N ALA A 96 14.46 -21.38 -1.37
CA ALA A 96 13.56 -22.53 -1.48
C ALA A 96 14.28 -23.90 -1.42
N LYS A 97 15.58 -23.96 -1.72
CA LYS A 97 16.41 -25.16 -1.53
C LYS A 97 16.91 -25.35 -0.10
N VAL A 98 16.91 -24.28 0.71
CA VAL A 98 17.40 -24.29 2.09
C VAL A 98 16.23 -24.55 3.05
N LEU A 99 15.27 -23.64 3.09
CA LEU A 99 14.11 -23.74 3.98
C LEU A 99 13.01 -22.79 3.48
N VAL A 100 11.81 -23.32 3.22
CA VAL A 100 10.65 -22.50 2.83
C VAL A 100 9.90 -21.97 4.06
N HIS A 101 9.68 -22.83 5.06
CA HIS A 101 8.78 -22.57 6.17
C HIS A 101 9.13 -23.42 7.40
N CYS A 102 9.03 -22.85 8.60
CA CYS A 102 9.29 -23.51 9.88
C CYS A 102 8.26 -23.21 10.98
N SER A 103 7.19 -22.46 10.67
CA SER A 103 6.31 -21.77 11.64
C SER A 103 7.03 -20.75 12.55
N ASN A 104 6.27 -20.03 13.37
CA ASN A 104 6.78 -19.10 14.39
C ASN A 104 7.15 -19.79 15.72
N LEU A 105 7.17 -21.13 15.79
CA LEU A 105 7.65 -21.88 16.96
C LEU A 105 9.19 -21.98 17.03
N TYR A 106 9.88 -21.63 15.95
CA TYR A 106 11.35 -21.68 15.84
C TYR A 106 11.86 -20.37 15.24
N HIS A 107 13.06 -19.95 15.66
CA HIS A 107 13.75 -18.82 15.05
C HIS A 107 14.24 -19.18 13.63
N ASN A 108 14.35 -18.17 12.78
CA ASN A 108 15.05 -18.26 11.50
C ASN A 108 15.74 -16.93 11.18
N ASP A 109 16.95 -17.00 10.62
CA ASP A 109 17.81 -15.85 10.43
C ASP A 109 17.15 -14.83 9.49
N GLN A 110 16.54 -15.29 8.39
CA GLN A 110 15.95 -14.43 7.36
C GLN A 110 14.85 -13.49 7.91
N ALA A 111 14.06 -13.93 8.89
CA ALA A 111 13.09 -13.08 9.57
C ALA A 111 13.74 -12.07 10.54
N GLY A 112 14.78 -12.48 11.26
CA GLY A 112 15.55 -11.59 12.15
C GLY A 112 16.29 -10.51 11.36
N GLU A 113 17.00 -10.92 10.32
CA GLU A 113 17.68 -10.07 9.33
C GLU A 113 16.75 -9.05 8.68
N LEU A 114 15.59 -9.49 8.19
CA LEU A 114 14.60 -8.56 7.62
C LEU A 114 14.09 -7.56 8.68
N ALA A 115 13.81 -8.02 9.91
CA ALA A 115 13.37 -7.12 10.98
C ALA A 115 14.46 -6.10 11.35
N HIS A 116 15.74 -6.51 11.36
CA HIS A 116 16.88 -5.63 11.56
C HIS A 116 17.01 -4.61 10.42
N SER A 117 17.10 -5.05 9.15
CA SER A 117 17.22 -4.15 7.99
C SER A 117 16.04 -3.17 7.90
N LEU A 118 14.82 -3.62 8.20
CA LEU A 118 13.64 -2.75 8.30
C LEU A 118 13.85 -1.60 9.29
N VAL A 119 14.31 -1.87 10.52
CA VAL A 119 14.55 -0.82 11.52
C VAL A 119 15.79 0.02 11.15
N LYS A 120 16.85 -0.59 10.59
CA LYS A 120 18.09 0.07 10.11
C LYS A 120 17.76 1.18 9.11
N PHE A 121 17.02 0.85 8.05
CA PHE A 121 16.60 1.81 7.05
C PHE A 121 15.57 2.81 7.57
N THR A 122 14.72 2.43 8.53
CA THR A 122 13.81 3.38 9.24
C THR A 122 14.59 4.47 9.97
N LYS A 123 15.70 4.11 10.61
CA LYS A 123 16.61 5.06 11.28
C LYS A 123 17.39 5.91 10.28
N GLN A 124 17.84 5.33 9.17
CA GLN A 124 18.60 6.04 8.12
C GLN A 124 17.76 7.11 7.40
N PHE A 125 16.59 6.73 6.86
CA PHE A 125 15.73 7.59 6.03
C PHE A 125 14.67 8.39 6.81
N GLY A 126 14.72 8.32 8.14
CA GLY A 126 13.74 8.90 9.04
C GLY A 126 12.43 8.11 9.08
N GLY A 127 11.90 7.93 10.28
CA GLY A 127 10.67 7.19 10.50
C GLY A 127 10.52 6.67 11.93
N LEU A 128 9.32 6.25 12.29
CA LEU A 128 8.87 5.68 13.57
C LEU A 128 9.29 6.40 14.88
N GLY A 129 9.85 7.60 14.76
CA GLY A 129 10.33 8.42 15.87
C GLY A 129 11.70 9.03 15.57
N TYR A 130 12.49 8.39 14.71
CA TYR A 130 13.79 8.88 14.25
C TYR A 130 13.63 10.05 13.26
N PRO A 131 14.47 11.10 13.36
CA PRO A 131 14.70 12.02 12.25
C PRO A 131 15.51 11.30 11.15
N PRO A 132 15.47 11.77 9.89
CA PRO A 132 16.42 11.31 8.88
C PRO A 132 17.86 11.70 9.27
N LEU A 133 18.83 10.88 8.85
CA LEU A 133 20.24 11.24 9.03
C LEU A 133 20.59 12.45 8.13
N LEU A 134 21.36 13.40 8.68
CA LEU A 134 21.77 14.63 7.99
C LEU A 134 22.68 14.36 6.77
N ASP A 135 23.38 13.24 6.78
CA ASP A 135 24.09 12.69 5.63
C ASP A 135 23.72 11.20 5.46
N PRO A 136 23.03 10.80 4.38
CA PRO A 136 22.72 9.41 4.09
C PRO A 136 23.86 8.69 3.34
N SER A 137 24.93 9.39 2.97
CA SER A 137 25.98 8.92 2.04
C SER A 137 26.84 7.75 2.52
N PRO A 138 27.12 7.55 3.83
CA PRO A 138 27.66 6.28 4.28
C PRO A 138 26.53 5.27 4.40
N THR A 139 26.31 4.49 3.33
CA THR A 139 26.05 3.06 3.53
C THR A 139 27.14 2.56 4.48
N PRO A 140 26.82 2.01 5.66
CA PRO A 140 27.85 1.54 6.57
C PRO A 140 28.70 0.50 5.84
N LYS A 141 30.03 0.56 6.00
CA LYS A 141 30.93 -0.41 5.37
C LYS A 141 30.55 -1.81 5.84
N ASP A 142 30.76 -2.82 5.01
CA ASP A 142 30.45 -4.21 5.35
C ASP A 142 31.11 -4.61 6.69
N GLY A 143 30.31 -4.75 7.74
CA GLY A 143 30.75 -5.03 9.12
C GLY A 143 30.63 -3.88 10.13
N GLU A 144 30.37 -2.63 9.71
CA GLU A 144 29.99 -1.53 10.60
C GLU A 144 28.46 -1.52 10.80
N ASP A 145 27.97 -2.21 11.83
CA ASP A 145 26.55 -2.10 12.18
C ASP A 145 26.24 -0.75 12.84
N LEU A 146 25.35 0.02 12.20
CA LEU A 146 24.66 1.14 12.83
C LEU A 146 23.98 0.62 14.09
N GLU A 147 24.42 1.08 15.26
CA GLU A 147 23.82 0.69 16.54
C GLU A 147 22.30 0.94 16.50
N ILE A 148 21.51 -0.13 16.45
CA ILE A 148 20.05 -0.06 16.45
C ILE A 148 19.59 -0.08 17.90
N PRO A 149 18.95 0.98 18.42
CA PRO A 149 18.40 0.96 19.76
C PRO A 149 17.33 -0.13 19.88
N ASN A 150 17.16 -0.68 21.08
CA ASN A 150 16.18 -1.74 21.34
C ASN A 150 14.74 -1.20 21.49
N ASP A 151 14.38 -0.17 20.72
CA ASP A 151 13.20 0.68 20.86
C ASP A 151 12.13 0.44 19.78
N HIS A 152 12.37 -0.50 18.86
CA HIS A 152 11.42 -0.90 17.81
C HIS A 152 11.31 -2.42 17.68
N LYS A 153 10.16 -2.90 17.18
CA LYS A 153 9.88 -4.32 16.89
C LYS A 153 9.08 -4.47 15.60
N VAL A 154 9.20 -5.63 14.95
CA VAL A 154 8.47 -5.99 13.72
C VAL A 154 7.70 -7.29 13.95
N PHE A 155 6.42 -7.31 13.58
CA PHE A 155 5.59 -8.52 13.50
C PHE A 155 5.26 -8.80 12.02
N PHE A 156 5.51 -10.01 11.53
CA PHE A 156 5.28 -10.36 10.12
C PHE A 156 3.91 -11.03 9.90
N ALA A 157 3.35 -10.79 8.71
CA ALA A 157 2.08 -11.33 8.22
C ALA A 157 2.22 -11.68 6.71
N ASN A 158 1.14 -12.07 6.05
CA ASN A 158 1.12 -12.48 4.64
C ASN A 158 0.51 -11.42 3.72
N SER A 159 -0.18 -10.43 4.30
CA SER A 159 -0.86 -9.36 3.56
C SER A 159 -0.97 -8.05 4.34
N GLY A 160 -1.18 -6.96 3.61
CA GLY A 160 -1.50 -5.64 4.18
C GLY A 160 -2.90 -5.53 4.79
N ALA A 161 -3.71 -6.59 4.76
CA ALA A 161 -4.97 -6.68 5.51
C ALA A 161 -4.73 -7.30 6.88
N GLU A 162 -4.03 -8.44 6.96
CA GLU A 162 -3.60 -9.04 8.23
C GLU A 162 -2.69 -8.12 9.04
N ALA A 163 -1.79 -7.37 8.39
CA ALA A 163 -0.99 -6.34 9.08
C ALA A 163 -1.89 -5.27 9.74
N ASN A 164 -3.00 -4.90 9.11
CA ASN A 164 -3.99 -4.00 9.73
C ASN A 164 -4.76 -4.71 10.86
N GLU A 165 -5.17 -5.98 10.72
CA GLU A 165 -5.76 -6.74 11.85
C GLU A 165 -4.79 -6.82 13.04
N GLY A 166 -3.48 -6.93 12.79
CA GLY A 166 -2.40 -6.77 13.75
C GLY A 166 -2.47 -5.43 14.46
N ALA A 167 -2.25 -4.34 13.73
CA ALA A 167 -2.20 -2.99 14.31
C ALA A 167 -3.51 -2.58 15.02
N LEU A 168 -4.68 -2.94 14.47
CA LEU A 168 -5.98 -2.65 15.10
C LEU A 168 -6.20 -3.46 16.40
N LYS A 169 -5.72 -4.72 16.47
CA LYS A 169 -5.68 -5.49 17.73
C LYS A 169 -4.69 -4.90 18.73
N PHE A 170 -3.52 -4.47 18.29
CA PHE A 170 -2.48 -3.90 19.17
C PHE A 170 -2.93 -2.55 19.76
N ALA A 171 -3.52 -1.68 18.95
CA ALA A 171 -4.18 -0.44 19.36
C ALA A 171 -5.24 -0.72 20.45
N ARG A 172 -6.19 -1.64 20.18
CA ARG A 172 -7.22 -2.03 21.15
C ARG A 172 -6.69 -2.68 22.42
N LYS A 173 -5.59 -3.46 22.36
CA LYS A 173 -4.97 -3.99 23.59
C LYS A 173 -4.32 -2.88 24.40
N CYS A 174 -3.62 -1.95 23.76
CA CYS A 174 -3.02 -0.81 24.44
C CYS A 174 -4.08 0.09 25.08
N GLY A 175 -5.17 0.41 24.37
CA GLY A 175 -6.31 1.15 24.93
C GLY A 175 -6.89 0.50 26.19
N LYS A 176 -7.08 -0.83 26.19
CA LYS A 176 -7.53 -1.60 27.38
C LYS A 176 -6.53 -1.71 28.52
N ILE A 177 -5.26 -1.38 28.29
CA ILE A 177 -4.22 -1.32 29.33
C ILE A 177 -4.20 0.07 29.97
N GLU A 178 -4.36 1.14 29.19
CA GLU A 178 -4.51 2.51 29.70
C GLU A 178 -5.86 2.72 30.42
N ASP A 179 -6.92 2.09 29.94
CA ASP A 179 -8.26 2.11 30.52
C ASP A 179 -8.79 0.69 30.78
N PRO A 180 -8.62 0.16 32.02
CA PRO A 180 -9.17 -1.12 32.43
C PRO A 180 -10.70 -1.21 32.45
N SER A 181 -11.45 -0.10 32.31
CA SER A 181 -12.91 -0.17 32.13
C SER A 181 -13.28 -0.71 30.74
N GLY A 182 -12.36 -0.62 29.77
CA GLY A 182 -12.58 -1.03 28.38
C GLY A 182 -13.39 -0.03 27.55
N SER A 183 -13.64 1.18 28.07
CA SER A 183 -14.26 2.29 27.32
C SER A 183 -13.36 2.73 26.16
N LYS A 184 -12.04 2.66 26.35
CA LYS A 184 -11.01 2.96 25.33
C LYS A 184 -10.85 1.85 24.28
N HIS A 185 -11.81 1.76 23.37
CA HIS A 185 -11.87 0.78 22.28
C HIS A 185 -12.29 1.34 20.91
N GLU A 186 -12.64 2.63 20.82
CA GLU A 186 -13.02 3.27 19.55
C GLU A 186 -11.79 3.39 18.62
N LEU A 187 -12.01 3.25 17.31
CA LEU A 187 -10.98 3.37 16.28
C LEU A 187 -11.41 4.42 15.27
N VAL A 188 -10.58 5.42 15.02
CA VAL A 188 -10.85 6.45 14.00
C VAL A 188 -10.29 6.01 12.65
N CYS A 189 -11.03 6.25 11.59
CA CYS A 189 -10.57 6.11 10.20
C CYS A 189 -11.08 7.27 9.34
N PHE A 190 -10.73 7.32 8.06
CA PHE A 190 -11.10 8.43 7.17
C PHE A 190 -11.92 7.97 5.97
N THR A 191 -12.93 8.77 5.62
CA THR A 191 -13.75 8.62 4.42
C THR A 191 -12.88 8.44 3.19
N ASN A 192 -13.29 7.56 2.27
CA ASN A 192 -12.52 7.12 1.09
C ASN A 192 -11.26 6.27 1.39
N GLY A 193 -10.88 6.07 2.66
CA GLY A 193 -9.75 5.21 3.03
C GLY A 193 -10.02 3.72 2.78
N PHE A 194 -8.97 2.96 2.48
CA PHE A 194 -9.04 1.51 2.29
C PHE A 194 -7.87 0.79 2.96
N HIS A 195 -8.23 -0.12 3.86
CA HIS A 195 -7.31 -0.81 4.75
C HIS A 195 -7.32 -2.33 4.53
N GLY A 196 -8.43 -2.92 4.07
CA GLY A 196 -8.47 -4.34 3.73
C GLY A 196 -9.87 -4.89 3.44
N ARG A 197 -9.98 -6.22 3.42
CA ARG A 197 -11.22 -6.97 3.17
C ARG A 197 -11.53 -8.04 4.24
N THR A 198 -10.64 -8.24 5.21
CA THR A 198 -10.93 -8.95 6.46
C THR A 198 -11.83 -8.08 7.35
N PHE A 199 -12.62 -8.65 8.26
CA PHE A 199 -13.67 -7.91 8.97
C PHE A 199 -13.19 -6.64 9.71
N GLY A 200 -12.07 -6.66 10.44
CA GLY A 200 -11.54 -5.49 11.11
C GLY A 200 -11.06 -4.43 10.12
N ALA A 201 -10.20 -4.82 9.19
CA ALA A 201 -9.66 -3.92 8.16
C ALA A 201 -10.74 -3.37 7.19
N LEU A 202 -11.83 -4.11 6.96
CA LEU A 202 -12.99 -3.65 6.20
C LEU A 202 -13.83 -2.63 6.97
N SER A 203 -13.91 -2.77 8.30
CA SER A 203 -14.67 -1.84 9.15
C SER A 203 -14.06 -0.44 9.18
N VAL A 204 -12.74 -0.34 9.13
CA VAL A 204 -12.03 0.95 8.94
C VAL A 204 -11.89 1.37 7.46
N THR A 205 -12.21 0.50 6.50
CA THR A 205 -12.28 0.84 5.06
C THR A 205 -13.58 1.59 4.77
N ASN A 206 -13.62 2.90 5.08
CA ASN A 206 -14.82 3.71 5.00
C ASN A 206 -15.19 4.06 3.53
N GLN A 207 -15.74 3.06 2.86
CA GLN A 207 -16.32 3.13 1.52
C GLN A 207 -17.57 2.23 1.48
N PRO A 208 -18.80 2.80 1.50
CA PRO A 208 -20.04 2.00 1.60
C PRO A 208 -20.18 0.89 0.55
N LYS A 209 -19.66 1.10 -0.66
CA LYS A 209 -19.60 0.08 -1.74
C LYS A 209 -18.89 -1.22 -1.37
N TYR A 210 -18.04 -1.20 -0.34
CA TYR A 210 -17.34 -2.38 0.18
C TYR A 210 -17.86 -2.84 1.54
N GLN A 211 -18.46 -1.94 2.34
CA GLN A 211 -18.91 -2.24 3.70
C GLN A 211 -20.33 -2.84 3.74
N LEU A 212 -21.28 -2.26 2.99
CA LEU A 212 -22.70 -2.64 3.06
C LEU A 212 -22.98 -4.13 2.76
N PRO A 213 -22.31 -4.82 1.82
CA PRO A 213 -22.56 -6.23 1.54
C PRO A 213 -22.14 -7.21 2.65
N PHE A 214 -21.43 -6.74 3.68
CA PHE A 214 -20.88 -7.56 4.77
C PHE A 214 -21.25 -7.03 6.16
N ALA A 215 -22.22 -6.11 6.26
CA ALA A 215 -22.70 -5.58 7.52
C ALA A 215 -23.53 -6.64 8.31
N PRO A 216 -23.51 -6.64 9.66
CA PRO A 216 -22.81 -5.71 10.53
C PRO A 216 -21.29 -5.94 10.59
N LEU A 217 -20.56 -4.83 10.74
CA LEU A 217 -19.10 -4.76 10.84
C LEU A 217 -18.66 -4.56 12.30
N ILE A 218 -17.35 -4.53 12.60
CA ILE A 218 -16.92 -4.41 14.01
C ILE A 218 -17.36 -3.04 14.59
N PRO A 219 -17.91 -3.00 15.82
CA PRO A 219 -18.41 -1.77 16.43
C PRO A 219 -17.27 -0.86 16.89
N GLY A 220 -17.61 0.40 17.19
CA GLY A 220 -16.67 1.41 17.68
C GLY A 220 -15.73 1.95 16.60
N ILE A 221 -16.22 2.18 15.38
CA ILE A 221 -15.49 2.88 14.32
C ILE A 221 -16.04 4.30 14.15
N ARG A 222 -15.15 5.29 14.17
CA ARG A 222 -15.48 6.72 13.99
C ARG A 222 -14.89 7.22 12.67
N PRO A 223 -15.66 7.38 11.59
CA PRO A 223 -15.17 7.93 10.33
C PRO A 223 -15.09 9.47 10.38
N GLY A 224 -13.95 10.02 9.97
CA GLY A 224 -13.75 11.46 9.77
C GLY A 224 -13.39 11.83 8.32
N THR A 225 -13.30 13.12 8.04
CA THR A 225 -12.90 13.64 6.72
C THR A 225 -11.38 13.83 6.67
N LEU A 226 -10.73 13.37 5.59
CA LEU A 226 -9.29 13.61 5.40
C LEU A 226 -9.05 15.12 5.19
N ASN A 227 -8.01 15.67 5.83
CA ASN A 227 -7.66 17.09 5.82
C ASN A 227 -8.63 18.04 6.56
N ASP A 228 -9.65 17.52 7.23
CA ASP A 228 -10.46 18.30 8.18
C ASP A 228 -9.72 18.36 9.54
N THR A 229 -9.12 19.51 9.84
CA THR A 229 -8.42 19.77 11.10
C THR A 229 -9.35 20.14 12.24
N ALA A 230 -10.49 20.75 11.95
CA ALA A 230 -11.42 21.25 12.96
C ALA A 230 -12.18 20.10 13.63
N ALA A 231 -12.63 19.11 12.86
CA ALA A 231 -13.37 17.96 13.36
C ALA A 231 -12.56 17.04 14.30
N LEU A 232 -11.23 17.14 14.31
CA LEU A 232 -10.34 16.24 15.07
C LEU A 232 -10.63 16.22 16.58
N ASN A 233 -11.04 17.36 17.14
CA ASN A 233 -11.33 17.50 18.57
C ASN A 233 -12.56 16.68 19.02
N GLU A 234 -13.55 16.51 18.13
CA GLU A 234 -14.78 15.73 18.38
C GLU A 234 -14.66 14.29 17.86
N LEU A 235 -13.87 14.10 16.79
CA LEU A 235 -13.61 12.81 16.19
C LEU A 235 -12.77 11.91 17.11
N ILE A 236 -11.77 12.48 17.79
CA ILE A 236 -10.91 11.77 18.74
C ILE A 236 -11.39 12.05 20.16
N THR A 237 -11.63 10.98 20.91
CA THR A 237 -12.24 10.97 22.24
C THR A 237 -11.31 10.29 23.26
N PRO A 238 -11.53 10.44 24.58
CA PRO A 238 -10.86 9.59 25.58
C PRO A 238 -11.10 8.09 25.38
N ASN A 239 -12.18 7.72 24.67
CA ASN A 239 -12.53 6.35 24.31
C ASN A 239 -11.81 5.85 23.03
N THR A 240 -11.07 6.71 22.33
CA THR A 240 -10.31 6.34 21.13
C THR A 240 -9.02 5.63 21.52
N CYS A 241 -8.77 4.44 20.96
CA CYS A 241 -7.58 3.62 21.20
C CYS A 241 -6.58 3.64 20.02
N GLY A 242 -6.87 4.41 18.97
CA GLY A 242 -6.01 4.59 17.81
C GLY A 242 -6.71 5.19 16.60
N VAL A 243 -5.93 5.76 15.69
CA VAL A 243 -6.38 6.31 14.41
C VAL A 243 -5.61 5.67 13.26
N ILE A 244 -6.31 5.10 12.28
CA ILE A 244 -5.68 4.55 11.07
C ILE A 244 -5.88 5.48 9.87
N VAL A 245 -4.79 5.75 9.15
CA VAL A 245 -4.76 6.75 8.09
C VAL A 245 -3.75 6.40 7.00
N GLU A 246 -4.06 6.79 5.77
CA GLU A 246 -3.18 6.66 4.63
C GLU A 246 -2.44 7.99 4.38
N PRO A 247 -1.12 7.98 4.15
CA PRO A 247 -0.34 9.15 3.72
C PRO A 247 -0.93 9.82 2.48
N ILE A 248 -1.34 8.97 1.54
CA ILE A 248 -1.97 9.26 0.27
C ILE A 248 -3.01 8.15 0.10
N GLN A 249 -4.30 8.47 0.09
CA GLN A 249 -5.35 7.45 -0.08
C GLN A 249 -5.29 6.89 -1.50
N GLY A 250 -4.94 5.60 -1.63
CA GLY A 250 -4.78 4.94 -2.93
C GLY A 250 -6.11 4.79 -3.67
N GLU A 251 -7.00 3.95 -3.14
CA GLU A 251 -8.36 3.72 -3.67
C GLU A 251 -9.26 4.97 -3.57
N GLY A 252 -8.91 5.90 -2.68
CA GLY A 252 -9.65 7.15 -2.47
C GLY A 252 -9.50 8.18 -3.60
N GLY A 253 -8.67 7.91 -4.60
CA GLY A 253 -8.47 8.78 -5.78
C GLY A 253 -7.16 9.56 -5.77
N ILE A 254 -6.11 9.00 -5.14
CA ILE A 254 -4.80 9.62 -4.92
C ILE A 254 -4.99 10.98 -4.21
N LEU A 255 -5.57 10.93 -3.01
CA LEU A 255 -5.79 12.08 -2.15
C LEU A 255 -4.65 12.18 -1.14
N GLU A 256 -3.80 13.19 -1.29
CA GLU A 256 -2.72 13.48 -0.36
C GLU A 256 -3.26 14.14 0.91
N ALA A 257 -2.71 13.72 2.05
CA ALA A 257 -3.03 14.36 3.31
C ALA A 257 -2.02 15.49 3.62
N SER A 258 -2.50 16.65 4.08
CA SER A 258 -1.69 17.89 4.19
C SER A 258 -0.82 17.90 5.44
N GLU A 259 0.40 18.44 5.38
CA GLU A 259 1.30 18.46 6.57
C GLU A 259 0.64 19.09 7.81
N GLU A 260 -0.20 20.12 7.63
CA GLU A 260 -0.99 20.73 8.69
C GLU A 260 -1.95 19.73 9.36
N PHE A 261 -2.83 19.08 8.59
CA PHE A 261 -3.70 18.01 9.10
C PHE A 261 -2.90 16.88 9.73
N LEU A 262 -1.76 16.58 9.12
CA LEU A 262 -0.88 15.53 9.56
C LEU A 262 -0.19 15.86 10.90
N ARG A 263 0.07 17.14 11.20
CA ARG A 263 0.50 17.61 12.53
C ARG A 263 -0.66 17.76 13.51
N ALA A 264 -1.82 18.26 13.08
CA ALA A 264 -2.98 18.46 13.93
C ALA A 264 -3.54 17.13 14.46
N LEU A 265 -3.75 16.15 13.58
CA LEU A 265 -4.13 14.78 13.97
C LEU A 265 -3.00 14.08 14.75
N ARG A 266 -1.75 14.57 14.65
CA ARG A 266 -0.71 14.12 15.55
C ARG A 266 -0.91 14.69 16.96
N ARG A 267 -0.86 16.01 17.11
CA ARG A 267 -1.05 16.71 18.40
C ARG A 267 -2.33 16.32 19.12
N ARG A 268 -3.45 16.21 18.39
CA ARG A 268 -4.74 15.80 18.97
C ARG A 268 -4.71 14.38 19.54
N CYS A 269 -3.99 13.46 18.90
CA CYS A 269 -3.71 12.19 19.55
C CYS A 269 -2.44 12.24 20.44
N ASP A 270 -1.63 13.31 20.57
CA ASP A 270 -0.42 13.39 21.45
C ASP A 270 -0.76 13.81 22.86
N GLU A 271 -1.79 14.62 22.94
CA GLU A 271 -2.77 14.63 24.03
C GLU A 271 -3.27 13.19 24.36
N CYS A 272 -2.85 12.14 23.59
CA CYS A 272 -3.00 10.70 23.83
C CYS A 272 -1.83 9.67 23.39
N GLY A 273 -0.69 10.01 22.71
CA GLY A 273 0.41 9.13 22.11
C GLY A 273 0.66 9.04 20.54
N LEU A 274 1.93 9.10 20.01
CA LEU A 274 2.53 9.52 18.66
C LEU A 274 2.74 8.51 17.42
N GLY A 275 2.10 8.47 16.18
CA GLY A 275 2.14 9.35 14.92
C GLY A 275 2.12 8.89 13.36
N ARG A 276 2.85 9.55 12.37
CA ARG A 276 2.60 9.99 10.88
C ARG A 276 3.57 9.52 9.70
N THR A 277 3.72 9.82 8.35
CA THR A 277 3.11 10.61 7.17
C THR A 277 3.89 10.98 5.77
N GLY A 278 5.24 11.10 5.51
CA GLY A 278 5.94 10.93 4.16
C GLY A 278 7.52 10.80 3.95
N SER A 279 8.18 9.61 3.73
CA SER A 279 9.55 9.31 3.09
C SER A 279 9.74 7.82 2.56
N LEU A 280 10.70 6.99 3.05
CA LEU A 280 10.91 5.52 2.82
C LEU A 280 9.63 4.73 3.10
N TRP A 281 9.28 4.66 4.39
CA TRP A 281 7.89 4.70 4.76
C TRP A 281 7.43 6.06 4.36
N ALA A 282 6.18 6.23 3.99
CA ALA A 282 5.60 7.54 4.03
C ALA A 282 5.50 8.10 5.49
N HIS A 283 6.64 8.46 6.16
CA HIS A 283 6.82 9.47 7.24
C HIS A 283 7.94 10.49 6.99
N GLY A 284 9.18 10.03 6.80
CA GLY A 284 10.37 10.65 7.39
C GLY A 284 10.85 12.00 6.87
N ALA A 285 10.25 12.56 5.81
CA ALA A 285 10.48 13.94 5.40
C ALA A 285 9.55 14.91 6.14
N LEU A 286 8.56 14.41 6.88
CA LEU A 286 7.85 15.16 7.90
C LEU A 286 8.62 15.02 9.24
N PRO A 287 8.72 16.08 10.07
CA PRO A 287 9.49 16.03 11.32
C PRO A 287 8.97 15.03 12.38
N THR A 288 9.77 14.79 13.42
CA THR A 288 9.50 13.71 14.40
C THR A 288 8.30 13.94 15.32
N ASP A 289 7.88 15.21 15.52
CA ASP A 289 6.59 15.60 16.11
C ASP A 289 5.39 15.18 15.23
N CYS A 290 5.67 14.51 14.12
CA CYS A 290 4.69 13.80 13.32
C CYS A 290 4.68 12.29 13.66
N HIS A 291 5.80 11.57 13.88
CA HIS A 291 6.04 10.11 13.60
C HIS A 291 5.32 8.99 14.43
N PRO A 292 5.04 7.78 13.86
CA PRO A 292 4.12 6.72 14.34
C PRO A 292 4.46 5.91 15.57
N ASP A 293 3.42 5.30 16.13
CA ASP A 293 3.51 4.19 17.07
C ASP A 293 3.57 2.87 16.29
N MET A 294 2.85 2.81 15.17
CA MET A 294 2.70 1.63 14.32
C MET A 294 2.60 1.96 12.84
N LEU A 295 3.09 1.03 12.02
CA LEU A 295 3.01 1.05 10.56
C LEU A 295 2.50 -0.26 10.03
N THR A 296 1.79 -0.22 8.90
CA THR A 296 1.47 -1.43 8.15
C THR A 296 1.97 -1.35 6.71
N MET A 297 2.69 -2.39 6.32
CA MET A 297 3.41 -2.52 5.06
C MET A 297 3.15 -3.89 4.44
N ALA A 298 3.30 -4.01 3.12
CA ALA A 298 3.06 -5.20 2.31
C ALA A 298 3.59 -4.91 0.89
N LYS A 299 2.99 -5.53 -0.15
CA LYS A 299 3.06 -5.13 -1.57
C LYS A 299 4.50 -4.94 -2.09
N PRO A 300 5.09 -3.72 -2.23
CA PRO A 300 6.45 -3.59 -2.75
C PRO A 300 7.50 -4.29 -1.87
N LEU A 301 7.21 -4.55 -0.59
CA LEU A 301 8.11 -5.20 0.37
C LEU A 301 8.72 -6.53 -0.13
N ALA A 302 8.05 -7.27 -1.02
CA ALA A 302 8.62 -8.49 -1.62
C ALA A 302 8.30 -8.65 -3.13
N ASN A 303 8.13 -7.54 -3.84
CA ASN A 303 8.01 -7.47 -5.31
C ASN A 303 7.11 -8.55 -5.96
N GLY A 304 5.93 -8.79 -5.39
CA GLY A 304 4.95 -9.79 -5.88
C GLY A 304 4.70 -10.97 -4.95
N VAL A 305 5.62 -11.28 -4.02
CA VAL A 305 5.44 -12.37 -3.05
C VAL A 305 4.52 -11.92 -1.89
N PRO A 306 3.55 -12.75 -1.43
CA PRO A 306 2.69 -12.40 -0.31
C PRO A 306 3.46 -12.23 1.01
N ILE A 307 3.60 -10.97 1.44
CA ILE A 307 4.07 -10.59 2.77
C ILE A 307 3.29 -9.35 3.26
N GLY A 308 3.18 -9.22 4.57
CA GLY A 308 2.87 -7.98 5.26
C GLY A 308 3.73 -7.86 6.52
N ALA A 309 3.80 -6.67 7.10
CA ALA A 309 4.40 -6.48 8.42
C ALA A 309 3.73 -5.33 9.18
N VAL A 310 3.80 -5.42 10.51
CA VAL A 310 3.56 -4.33 11.44
C VAL A 310 4.88 -3.97 12.09
N MET A 311 5.42 -2.78 11.80
CA MET A 311 6.53 -2.23 12.59
C MET A 311 5.95 -1.32 13.66
N MET A 312 6.48 -1.38 14.88
CA MET A 312 5.97 -0.62 16.01
C MET A 312 7.07 -0.14 16.95
N ARG A 313 6.82 0.98 17.64
CA ARG A 313 7.61 1.42 18.79
C ARG A 313 7.50 0.39 19.93
N ASP A 314 8.57 0.25 20.69
CA ASP A 314 8.68 -0.67 21.83
C ASP A 314 7.67 -0.36 22.96
N GLN A 315 7.20 0.89 23.07
CA GLN A 315 6.10 1.28 23.96
C GLN A 315 4.77 0.58 23.65
N ILE A 316 4.56 0.15 22.39
CA ILE A 316 3.46 -0.70 21.96
C ILE A 316 3.87 -2.17 22.08
N ALA A 317 5.07 -2.53 21.62
CA ALA A 317 5.51 -3.94 21.58
C ALA A 317 5.52 -4.59 22.98
N LYS A 318 5.98 -3.88 24.02
CA LYS A 318 5.96 -4.35 25.42
C LYS A 318 4.57 -4.66 25.97
N LYS A 319 3.51 -4.12 25.36
CA LYS A 319 2.12 -4.37 25.73
C LYS A 319 1.54 -5.62 25.04
N ILE A 320 2.26 -6.19 24.06
CA ILE A 320 1.89 -7.40 23.33
C ILE A 320 2.66 -8.60 23.91
N ALA A 321 1.94 -9.48 24.58
CA ALA A 321 2.45 -10.68 25.23
C ALA A 321 2.40 -11.89 24.28
N ILE A 322 3.21 -12.90 24.60
CA ILE A 322 3.20 -14.20 23.92
C ILE A 322 1.77 -14.78 23.97
N GLY A 323 1.17 -15.02 22.80
CA GLY A 323 -0.18 -15.58 22.65
C GLY A 323 -1.29 -14.59 22.27
N ASP A 324 -1.10 -13.26 22.40
CA ASP A 324 -2.13 -12.28 21.98
C ASP A 324 -2.43 -12.33 20.47
N HIS A 325 -1.40 -12.63 19.68
CA HIS A 325 -1.42 -12.63 18.23
C HIS A 325 -0.41 -13.65 17.71
N GLY A 326 -0.74 -14.30 16.60
CA GLY A 326 0.17 -15.18 15.87
C GLY A 326 -0.33 -15.38 14.44
N THR A 327 0.51 -15.99 13.62
CA THR A 327 0.19 -16.40 12.24
C THR A 327 1.00 -17.64 11.91
N THR A 328 0.48 -18.50 11.03
CA THR A 328 1.23 -19.66 10.56
C THR A 328 2.41 -19.18 9.71
N PHE A 329 2.13 -18.44 8.63
CA PHE A 329 3.09 -18.23 7.53
C PHE A 329 3.85 -16.89 7.57
N GLY A 330 3.39 -15.89 8.31
CA GLY A 330 4.14 -14.63 8.44
C GLY A 330 5.47 -14.88 9.15
N GLY A 331 6.57 -14.33 8.63
CA GLY A 331 7.93 -14.59 9.15
C GLY A 331 8.58 -15.87 8.61
N ALA A 332 7.96 -16.55 7.63
CA ALA A 332 8.56 -17.72 6.99
C ALA A 332 9.80 -17.35 6.14
N PRO A 333 10.89 -18.16 6.18
CA PRO A 333 12.19 -17.80 5.59
C PRO A 333 12.17 -17.42 4.11
N LEU A 334 11.33 -18.06 3.27
CA LEU A 334 11.28 -17.76 1.84
C LEU A 334 10.79 -16.33 1.58
N GLN A 335 9.68 -15.93 2.21
CA GLN A 335 9.12 -14.60 2.09
C GLN A 335 10.07 -13.53 2.65
N THR A 336 10.73 -13.81 3.78
CA THR A 336 11.58 -12.83 4.46
C THR A 336 12.92 -12.63 3.77
N ALA A 337 13.55 -13.68 3.22
CA ALA A 337 14.77 -13.56 2.41
C ALA A 337 14.55 -12.71 1.15
N ILE A 338 13.44 -12.97 0.43
CA ILE A 338 13.05 -12.19 -0.75
C ILE A 338 12.78 -10.74 -0.36
N ALA A 339 12.06 -10.51 0.74
CA ALA A 339 11.75 -9.18 1.21
C ALA A 339 12.98 -8.38 1.66
N LYS A 340 13.99 -9.03 2.27
CA LYS A 340 15.26 -8.39 2.65
C LYS A 340 15.98 -7.85 1.42
N HIS A 341 16.18 -8.71 0.42
CA HIS A 341 16.81 -8.34 -0.85
C HIS A 341 16.05 -7.23 -1.61
N VAL A 342 14.71 -7.28 -1.60
CA VAL A 342 13.88 -6.25 -2.25
C VAL A 342 13.96 -4.92 -1.50
N LEU A 343 13.90 -4.94 -0.16
CA LEU A 343 14.05 -3.76 0.68
C LEU A 343 15.41 -3.08 0.48
N GLU A 344 16.49 -3.87 0.50
CA GLU A 344 17.87 -3.37 0.35
C GLU A 344 18.06 -2.65 -0.99
N ARG A 345 17.56 -3.23 -2.08
CA ARG A 345 17.60 -2.60 -3.41
C ARG A 345 16.71 -1.38 -3.56
N ILE A 346 15.56 -1.34 -2.90
CA ILE A 346 14.70 -0.14 -2.87
C ILE A 346 15.37 0.99 -2.06
N CYS A 347 16.17 0.64 -1.05
CA CYS A 347 16.92 1.59 -0.23
C CYS A 347 18.22 2.11 -0.88
N GLU A 348 18.61 1.63 -2.07
CA GLU A 348 19.72 2.23 -2.80
C GLU A 348 19.37 3.66 -3.26
N GLU A 349 20.26 4.63 -3.04
CA GLU A 349 20.05 6.01 -3.50
C GLU A 349 20.01 6.10 -5.04
N SER A 350 20.64 5.15 -5.74
CA SER A 350 20.53 4.95 -7.20
C SER A 350 19.06 4.72 -7.63
N PHE A 351 18.36 3.82 -6.93
CA PHE A 351 16.95 3.50 -7.15
C PHE A 351 16.05 4.66 -6.75
N MET A 352 16.29 5.27 -5.58
CA MET A 352 15.53 6.44 -5.14
C MET A 352 15.69 7.63 -6.11
N GLN A 353 16.87 7.88 -6.65
CA GLN A 353 17.11 8.91 -7.67
C GLN A 353 16.43 8.58 -9.00
N GLN A 354 16.36 7.30 -9.40
CA GLN A 354 15.57 6.85 -10.55
C GLN A 354 14.07 7.09 -10.33
N VAL A 355 13.54 6.81 -9.14
CA VAL A 355 12.13 7.07 -8.79
C VAL A 355 11.83 8.57 -8.82
N ARG A 356 12.70 9.42 -8.26
CA ARG A 356 12.55 10.90 -8.29
C ARG A 356 12.58 11.44 -9.72
N SER A 357 13.59 11.11 -10.51
CA SER A 357 13.70 11.58 -11.91
C SER A 357 12.54 11.11 -12.80
N SER A 358 12.08 9.87 -12.62
CA SER A 358 10.93 9.32 -13.35
C SER A 358 9.59 9.93 -12.90
N SER A 359 9.45 10.26 -11.61
CA SER A 359 8.32 11.04 -11.06
C SER A 359 8.19 12.38 -11.77
N GLU A 360 9.27 13.17 -11.81
CA GLU A 360 9.21 14.53 -12.38
C GLU A 360 8.92 14.52 -13.89
N LEU A 361 9.49 13.57 -14.64
CA LEU A 361 9.16 13.40 -16.05
C LEU A 361 7.70 13.00 -16.26
N LEU A 362 7.17 12.04 -15.48
CA LEU A 362 5.81 11.57 -15.62
C LEU A 362 4.78 12.63 -15.17
N LYS A 363 5.05 13.35 -14.06
CA LYS A 363 4.24 14.50 -13.62
C LYS A 363 4.16 15.59 -14.69
N LYS A 364 5.29 15.93 -15.33
CA LYS A 364 5.34 16.92 -16.40
C LYS A 364 4.49 16.52 -17.61
N GLU A 365 4.61 15.28 -18.08
CA GLU A 365 3.81 14.82 -19.22
C GLU A 365 2.32 14.63 -18.88
N LEU A 366 1.99 14.22 -17.65
CA LEU A 366 0.60 14.17 -17.17
C LEU A 366 -0.03 15.57 -17.09
N ALA A 367 0.70 16.58 -16.60
CA ALA A 367 0.22 17.97 -16.59
C ALA A 367 -0.04 18.47 -18.02
N ARG A 368 0.91 18.22 -18.94
CA ARG A 368 0.78 18.56 -20.37
C ARG A 368 -0.43 17.89 -21.04
N LEU A 369 -0.89 16.73 -20.54
CA LEU A 369 -2.14 16.11 -21.01
C LEU A 369 -3.39 16.83 -20.51
N VAL A 370 -3.39 17.39 -19.29
CA VAL A 370 -4.51 18.24 -18.81
C VAL A 370 -4.65 19.47 -19.71
N ASP A 371 -3.53 20.12 -20.06
CA ASP A 371 -3.50 21.27 -20.97
C ASP A 371 -3.93 20.92 -22.41
N GLU A 372 -3.60 19.70 -22.89
CA GLU A 372 -3.95 19.24 -24.25
C GLU A 372 -5.42 18.73 -24.35
N TYR A 373 -6.01 18.26 -23.25
CA TYR A 373 -7.35 17.66 -23.20
C TYR A 373 -8.28 18.27 -22.12
N PRO A 374 -8.45 19.61 -22.05
CA PRO A 374 -9.26 20.27 -21.03
C PRO A 374 -10.76 19.95 -21.10
N ASP A 375 -11.26 19.40 -22.22
CA ASP A 375 -12.64 18.90 -22.35
C ASP A 375 -12.87 17.58 -21.56
N LEU A 376 -11.79 16.85 -21.26
CA LEU A 376 -11.81 15.51 -20.69
C LEU A 376 -11.16 15.44 -19.30
N LEU A 377 -10.15 16.27 -19.04
CA LEU A 377 -9.35 16.25 -17.81
C LEU A 377 -9.57 17.52 -16.98
N THR A 378 -9.30 17.42 -15.67
CA THR A 378 -9.49 18.53 -14.73
C THR A 378 -8.53 18.44 -13.54
N GLY A 379 -8.44 19.53 -12.77
CA GLY A 379 -7.56 19.63 -11.60
C GLY A 379 -6.07 19.63 -11.97
N SER A 380 -5.24 19.33 -10.98
CA SER A 380 -3.79 19.13 -11.13
C SER A 380 -3.42 17.65 -11.00
N VAL A 381 -2.21 17.28 -11.46
CA VAL A 381 -1.63 15.96 -11.19
C VAL A 381 -1.40 15.83 -9.69
N ARG A 382 -2.05 14.84 -9.05
CA ARG A 382 -1.91 14.57 -7.61
C ARG A 382 -0.86 13.49 -7.34
N GLY A 383 -0.29 13.48 -6.14
CA GLY A 383 0.51 12.38 -5.61
C GLY A 383 2.03 12.61 -5.60
N LYS A 384 2.76 11.65 -5.01
CA LYS A 384 4.21 11.73 -4.75
C LYS A 384 4.94 10.51 -5.33
N GLY A 385 6.16 10.73 -5.84
CA GLY A 385 6.91 9.70 -6.54
C GLY A 385 6.13 9.18 -7.76
N LEU A 386 6.18 7.86 -7.98
CA LEU A 386 5.43 7.20 -9.06
C LEU A 386 3.97 6.85 -8.68
N ILE A 387 3.47 7.35 -7.53
CA ILE A 387 2.07 7.22 -7.12
C ILE A 387 1.35 8.50 -7.54
N LEU A 388 0.78 8.50 -8.75
CA LEU A 388 0.21 9.69 -9.39
C LEU A 388 -1.26 9.50 -9.77
N GLY A 389 -2.05 10.57 -9.60
CA GLY A 389 -3.46 10.63 -9.95
C GLY A 389 -3.77 11.74 -10.96
N LEU A 390 -4.68 11.46 -11.88
CA LEU A 390 -5.22 12.41 -12.86
C LEU A 390 -6.75 12.32 -12.83
N GLU A 391 -7.45 13.46 -12.90
CA GLU A 391 -8.90 13.49 -12.77
C GLU A 391 -9.59 13.68 -14.12
N VAL A 392 -10.59 12.85 -14.38
CA VAL A 392 -11.42 12.86 -15.60
C VAL A 392 -12.73 13.58 -15.29
N LYS A 393 -13.15 14.50 -16.16
CA LYS A 393 -14.43 15.19 -16.06
C LYS A 393 -15.59 14.21 -16.23
N ASN A 394 -16.51 14.18 -15.27
CA ASN A 394 -17.73 13.37 -15.30
C ASN A 394 -18.75 13.91 -16.32
N ASN A 395 -18.48 13.68 -17.61
CA ASN A 395 -19.36 14.03 -18.73
C ASN A 395 -20.51 13.01 -18.86
N ASN A 396 -21.48 13.06 -17.95
CA ASN A 396 -22.83 12.43 -18.05
C ASN A 396 -22.92 11.08 -18.78
N HIS A 397 -22.20 10.07 -18.31
CA HIS A 397 -22.62 8.68 -18.56
C HIS A 397 -23.63 8.26 -17.48
N GLN A 398 -24.72 7.63 -17.93
CA GLN A 398 -25.92 7.44 -17.13
C GLN A 398 -25.67 6.54 -15.91
N VAL A 399 -26.25 6.92 -14.77
CA VAL A 399 -26.34 6.08 -13.57
C VAL A 399 -27.11 4.81 -13.93
N GLY A 400 -26.40 3.69 -14.09
CA GLY A 400 -26.97 2.42 -14.53
C GLY A 400 -25.97 1.45 -15.17
N SER A 401 -24.85 1.93 -15.75
CA SER A 401 -23.75 1.05 -16.17
C SER A 401 -22.80 0.74 -15.01
N GLU A 402 -22.37 -0.52 -14.90
CA GLU A 402 -21.36 -0.96 -13.93
C GLU A 402 -20.07 -0.11 -14.01
N PRO A 403 -19.34 0.09 -12.89
CA PRO A 403 -18.15 0.93 -12.87
C PRO A 403 -17.03 0.32 -13.72
N THR A 404 -16.76 0.95 -14.87
CA THR A 404 -15.62 0.64 -15.72
C THR A 404 -14.30 0.85 -14.98
N ILE A 405 -13.34 -0.03 -15.24
CA ILE A 405 -12.12 -0.14 -14.44
C ILE A 405 -11.14 0.99 -14.78
N SER A 406 -11.21 2.10 -14.03
CA SER A 406 -10.20 3.17 -14.05
C SER A 406 -9.93 3.77 -12.66
N GLN A 407 -9.82 2.91 -11.64
CA GLN A 407 -9.15 3.24 -10.38
C GLN A 407 -7.94 2.31 -10.22
N SER A 408 -6.85 2.64 -10.90
CA SER A 408 -5.55 1.98 -10.74
C SER A 408 -4.92 2.45 -9.42
N SER A 409 -5.32 1.83 -8.32
CA SER A 409 -4.87 2.22 -6.98
C SER A 409 -3.39 1.89 -6.76
N ALA A 410 -2.75 2.73 -5.95
CA ALA A 410 -1.34 2.63 -5.63
C ALA A 410 -1.12 2.79 -4.13
N TRP A 411 -0.09 2.14 -3.60
CA TRP A 411 -0.06 1.69 -2.20
C TRP A 411 1.35 1.73 -1.61
N LEU A 412 1.68 2.83 -0.93
CA LEU A 412 3.00 3.07 -0.39
C LEU A 412 2.96 3.29 1.13
N VAL A 413 2.64 2.21 1.85
CA VAL A 413 2.59 2.12 3.34
C VAL A 413 1.36 2.82 3.95
N ARG A 414 0.86 2.30 5.08
CA ARG A 414 -0.16 2.95 5.91
C ARG A 414 0.33 3.13 7.33
N THR A 415 -0.31 4.04 8.06
CA THR A 415 0.14 4.45 9.39
C THR A 415 -0.99 4.34 10.40
N VAL A 416 -0.64 3.84 11.59
CA VAL A 416 -1.55 3.77 12.74
C VAL A 416 -0.95 4.59 13.88
N PHE A 417 -1.73 5.59 14.25
CA PHE A 417 -1.58 6.41 15.44
C PHE A 417 -2.11 5.56 16.58
N PHE A 418 -1.34 5.41 17.64
CA PHE A 418 -1.96 5.16 18.93
C PHE A 418 -2.70 6.42 19.38
N CYS A 419 -3.60 6.23 20.33
CA CYS A 419 -4.42 7.24 20.97
C CYS A 419 -4.95 6.59 22.26
#